data_AF-A0A661S722-F1
#
_entry.id   AF-A0A661S722-F1
#
_cell.length_a   1.000
_cell.length_b   1.000
_cell.length_c   1.000
_cell.angle_alpha   90.00
_cell.angle_beta   90.00
_cell.angle_gamma   90.00
#
_symmetry.space_group_name_H-M   'P 1'
#
loop_
_entity.id
_entity.type
_entity.pdbx_description
1 polymer ?
#
loop_
_entity_poly.entity_id
_entity_poly.type
_entity_poly.pdbx_seq_one_letter_code
_entity_poly.pdbx_strand_id
1 'polypeptide(L)'
;MNRRQPQTNADEHIRPVREHLRSSAVCRNQSYATTKSVRTRNIMPNSEEKSNSYVKHPKFSISVVIPTVNEEKTVARIIEGCIPYADEVIVVDGHSCDRTREIAEGLAVKVVLDHKKGKGEALRHSTKHVSGDIIVFIDADGSHDPEDIPKLVEP
;
A
#
# COMPACT_ATOMS: atom_id res chain seq x y z
N MET A 1 53.80 34.93 -33.98
CA MET A 1 53.77 33.61 -34.65
C MET A 1 52.61 32.80 -34.06
N ASN A 2 51.40 33.06 -34.51
CA ASN A 2 50.68 32.43 -35.63
C ASN A 2 49.94 31.15 -35.20
N ARG A 3 48.64 31.34 -34.96
CA ARG A 3 47.61 30.31 -34.80
C ARG A 3 47.54 29.43 -36.04
N ARG A 4 47.38 28.11 -35.85
CA ARG A 4 46.75 27.20 -36.81
C ARG A 4 45.93 26.17 -36.03
N GLN A 5 44.62 26.18 -36.21
CA GLN A 5 43.80 24.96 -36.11
C GLN A 5 43.98 24.14 -37.41
N PRO A 6 43.55 22.86 -37.50
CA PRO A 6 42.14 22.59 -37.87
C PRO A 6 41.51 21.28 -37.33
N GLN A 7 40.17 21.31 -37.22
CA GLN A 7 39.10 20.33 -37.59
C GLN A 7 39.38 18.80 -37.49
N THR A 8 38.48 17.90 -37.09
CA THR A 8 37.11 17.65 -37.61
C THR A 8 36.29 16.75 -36.66
N ASN A 9 34.97 16.72 -36.90
CA ASN A 9 33.91 15.95 -36.25
C ASN A 9 34.07 14.41 -36.31
N ALA A 10 33.31 13.74 -35.42
CA ALA A 10 32.34 12.67 -35.72
C ALA A 10 32.50 11.36 -34.90
N ASP A 11 31.32 10.84 -34.53
CA ASP A 11 30.94 9.44 -34.30
C ASP A 11 31.06 8.81 -32.89
N GLU A 12 29.87 8.75 -32.28
CA GLU A 12 29.28 7.60 -31.59
C GLU A 12 30.15 6.34 -31.46
N HIS A 13 30.49 5.99 -30.22
CA HIS A 13 30.43 4.58 -29.82
C HIS A 13 30.18 4.43 -28.33
N ILE A 14 28.90 4.23 -28.00
CA ILE A 14 28.43 3.70 -26.72
C ILE A 14 29.06 2.31 -26.56
N ARG A 15 29.96 2.16 -25.58
CA ARG A 15 30.49 0.85 -25.17
C ARG A 15 29.57 0.27 -24.09
N PRO A 16 29.12 -0.99 -24.21
CA PRO A 16 28.24 -1.60 -23.23
C PRO A 16 29.05 -1.91 -21.96
N VAL A 17 28.56 -1.43 -20.81
CA VAL A 17 29.16 -1.76 -19.51
C VAL A 17 28.66 -3.14 -19.10
N ARG A 18 29.61 -4.05 -18.90
CA ARG A 18 29.42 -5.45 -18.54
C ARG A 18 28.59 -5.64 -17.27
N GLU A 19 27.56 -6.45 -17.45
CA GLU A 19 26.85 -7.29 -16.48
C GLU A 19 27.73 -7.73 -15.30
N HIS A 20 27.31 -7.34 -14.09
CA HIS A 20 27.78 -7.92 -12.84
C HIS A 20 26.58 -8.48 -12.10
N LEU A 21 26.50 -9.81 -12.15
CA LEU A 21 25.62 -10.66 -11.36
C LEU A 21 25.76 -10.36 -9.86
N ARG A 22 24.69 -9.86 -9.24
CA ARG A 22 24.44 -10.02 -7.80
C ARG A 22 22.98 -10.37 -7.57
N SER A 23 22.74 -11.68 -7.50
CA SER A 23 21.70 -12.39 -6.73
C SER A 23 20.45 -11.57 -6.40
N SER A 24 19.61 -11.34 -7.40
CA SER A 24 18.23 -10.93 -7.19
C SER A 24 17.43 -12.14 -6.74
N ALA A 25 16.95 -12.14 -5.49
CA ALA A 25 15.83 -12.99 -5.09
C ALA A 25 14.56 -12.41 -5.75
N VAL A 26 14.43 -12.70 -7.04
CA VAL A 26 13.24 -12.41 -7.83
C VAL A 26 12.20 -13.44 -7.45
N CYS A 27 11.17 -13.04 -6.71
CA CYS A 27 9.98 -13.86 -6.55
C CYS A 27 9.22 -13.84 -7.88
N ARG A 28 9.34 -14.90 -8.67
CA ARG A 28 8.74 -15.08 -9.99
C ARG A 28 7.59 -16.08 -9.92
N ASN A 29 6.55 -15.76 -10.70
CA ASN A 29 5.45 -16.59 -11.21
C ASN A 29 4.34 -16.95 -10.20
N GLN A 30 3.05 -17.00 -10.55
CA GLN A 30 2.51 -17.59 -11.78
C GLN A 30 1.07 -17.13 -12.09
N SER A 31 0.80 -16.93 -13.39
CA SER A 31 -0.50 -16.62 -13.99
C SER A 31 -1.53 -17.75 -13.83
N TYR A 32 -2.81 -17.41 -13.63
CA TYR A 32 -3.94 -18.21 -14.14
C TYR A 32 -5.13 -17.32 -14.54
N ALA A 33 -5.48 -17.39 -15.82
CA ALA A 33 -6.70 -16.83 -16.39
C ALA A 33 -7.82 -17.88 -16.30
N THR A 34 -9.05 -17.46 -16.01
CA THR A 34 -10.25 -18.19 -16.47
C THR A 34 -11.42 -17.24 -16.66
N THR A 35 -11.73 -16.92 -17.91
CA THR A 35 -12.99 -16.33 -18.36
C THR A 35 -14.13 -17.34 -18.25
N LYS A 36 -15.23 -16.96 -17.61
CA LYS A 36 -16.57 -17.52 -17.91
C LYS A 36 -17.62 -16.42 -17.95
N SER A 37 -18.16 -16.23 -19.15
CA SER A 37 -19.37 -15.47 -19.45
C SER A 37 -20.56 -16.08 -18.70
N VAL A 38 -21.29 -15.27 -17.94
CA VAL A 38 -22.64 -15.61 -17.49
C VAL A 38 -23.54 -14.40 -17.73
N ARG A 39 -24.37 -14.49 -18.77
CA ARG A 39 -25.60 -13.69 -18.90
C ARG A 39 -26.60 -14.22 -17.87
N THR A 40 -26.82 -13.48 -16.80
CA THR A 40 -27.94 -13.74 -15.89
C THR A 40 -28.86 -12.53 -15.85
N ARG A 41 -30.12 -12.83 -16.17
CA ARG A 41 -31.29 -11.95 -16.25
C ARG A 41 -31.47 -11.16 -14.94
N ASN A 42 -31.99 -9.94 -15.07
CA ASN A 42 -32.60 -9.18 -13.98
C ASN A 42 -33.56 -10.08 -13.19
N ILE A 43 -33.17 -10.41 -11.97
CA ILE A 43 -34.05 -10.95 -10.93
C ILE A 43 -33.66 -10.20 -9.67
N MET A 44 -34.48 -9.22 -9.29
CA MET A 44 -34.49 -8.66 -7.94
C MET A 44 -35.18 -9.68 -7.03
N PRO A 45 -34.61 -9.99 -5.86
CA PRO A 45 -35.43 -10.32 -4.71
C PRO A 45 -35.14 -9.36 -3.54
N ASN A 46 -36.24 -8.76 -3.09
CA ASN A 46 -36.60 -8.34 -1.74
C ASN A 46 -35.53 -8.35 -0.63
N SER A 47 -35.33 -7.15 -0.09
CA SER A 47 -35.47 -6.78 1.33
C SER A 47 -35.00 -7.80 2.37
N GLU A 48 -33.73 -7.68 2.75
CA GLU A 48 -33.28 -7.73 4.15
C GLU A 48 -31.87 -7.11 4.20
N GLU A 49 -31.85 -5.78 4.38
CA GLU A 49 -30.65 -5.01 4.68
C GLU A 49 -30.09 -5.46 6.03
N LYS A 50 -28.97 -6.20 6.03
CA LYS A 50 -28.09 -6.20 7.20
C LYS A 50 -27.24 -4.93 7.11
N SER A 51 -27.60 -3.95 7.93
CA SER A 51 -26.89 -2.67 8.07
C SER A 51 -25.42 -2.92 8.39
N ASN A 52 -24.56 -2.88 7.38
CA ASN A 52 -23.14 -2.66 7.59
C ASN A 52 -23.01 -1.21 8.08
N SER A 53 -22.82 -1.03 9.38
CA SER A 53 -22.81 0.23 10.10
C SER A 53 -21.54 1.05 9.77
N TYR A 54 -21.43 1.51 8.53
CA TYR A 54 -20.38 2.45 8.12
C TYR A 54 -20.69 3.81 8.75
N VAL A 55 -19.93 4.20 9.78
CA VAL A 55 -20.07 5.52 10.41
C VAL A 55 -19.31 6.52 9.55
N LYS A 56 -20.01 7.08 8.56
CA LYS A 56 -19.44 8.16 7.74
C LYS A 56 -19.40 9.43 8.59
N HIS A 57 -18.21 9.91 8.96
CA HIS A 57 -18.05 11.19 9.63
C HIS A 57 -18.24 12.31 8.59
N PRO A 58 -19.38 13.02 8.58
CA PRO A 58 -19.80 13.82 7.42
C PRO A 58 -19.00 15.11 7.24
N LYS A 59 -17.96 15.36 8.06
CA LYS A 59 -17.23 16.62 8.12
C LYS A 59 -15.73 16.51 7.85
N PHE A 60 -15.13 15.34 8.06
CA PHE A 60 -13.69 15.09 7.88
C PHE A 60 -13.48 13.69 7.35
N SER A 61 -12.57 13.56 6.39
CA SER A 61 -12.12 12.28 5.86
C SER A 61 -11.06 11.66 6.77
N ILE A 62 -11.12 10.35 6.96
CA ILE A 62 -10.25 9.61 7.89
C ILE A 62 -9.31 8.69 7.12
N SER A 63 -8.00 8.90 7.35
CA SER A 63 -6.92 8.05 6.88
C SER A 63 -6.39 7.19 8.00
N VAL A 64 -6.45 5.88 7.87
CA VAL A 64 -5.79 4.96 8.80
C VAL A 64 -4.45 4.54 8.22
N VAL A 65 -3.38 4.74 8.98
CA VAL A 65 -2.03 4.31 8.64
C VAL A 65 -1.62 3.18 9.57
N ILE A 66 -1.20 2.07 8.96
CA ILE A 66 -0.81 0.84 9.64
C ILE A 66 0.66 0.55 9.35
N PRO A 67 1.62 0.90 10.22
CA PRO A 67 3.00 0.45 10.09
C PRO A 67 3.10 -1.04 10.39
N THR A 68 3.82 -1.78 9.54
CA THR A 68 3.89 -3.25 9.59
C THR A 68 5.32 -3.75 9.35
N VAL A 69 5.76 -4.71 10.16
CA VAL A 69 7.00 -5.49 9.94
C VAL A 69 6.79 -6.91 10.48
N ASN A 70 6.68 -7.90 9.60
CA ASN A 70 6.50 -9.30 9.94
C ASN A 70 5.26 -9.60 10.82
N GLU A 71 4.10 -9.12 10.40
CA GLU A 71 2.81 -9.22 11.10
C GLU A 71 1.79 -10.09 10.34
N GLU A 72 2.22 -11.14 9.63
CA GLU A 72 1.33 -11.94 8.76
C GLU A 72 0.12 -12.57 9.48
N LYS A 73 0.19 -12.73 10.81
CA LYS A 73 -0.86 -13.37 11.62
C LYS A 73 -1.98 -12.40 11.99
N THR A 74 -1.71 -11.10 12.03
CA THR A 74 -2.59 -10.09 12.62
C THR A 74 -2.99 -9.03 11.60
N VAL A 75 -2.14 -8.75 10.61
CA VAL A 75 -2.33 -7.67 9.62
C VAL A 75 -3.68 -7.73 8.92
N ALA A 76 -4.16 -8.91 8.54
CA ALA A 76 -5.46 -9.06 7.88
C ALA A 76 -6.61 -8.56 8.75
N ARG A 77 -6.68 -9.07 10.00
CA ARG A 77 -7.72 -8.71 10.97
C ARG A 77 -7.69 -7.20 11.25
N ILE A 78 -6.51 -6.62 11.39
CA ILE A 78 -6.37 -5.19 11.70
C ILE A 78 -6.84 -4.34 10.53
N ILE A 79 -6.43 -4.65 9.31
CA ILE A 79 -6.90 -3.96 8.10
C ILE A 79 -8.42 -4.07 7.99
N GLU A 80 -8.98 -5.27 8.10
CA GLU A 80 -10.42 -5.50 8.01
C GLU A 80 -11.20 -4.75 9.09
N GLY A 81 -10.67 -4.68 10.32
CA GLY A 81 -11.26 -3.92 11.41
C GLY A 81 -11.23 -2.40 11.21
N CYS A 82 -10.23 -1.87 10.49
CA CYS A 82 -10.13 -0.44 10.21
C CYS A 82 -11.03 0.03 9.06
N ILE A 83 -11.33 -0.84 8.08
CA ILE A 83 -12.11 -0.48 6.87
C ILE A 83 -13.44 0.21 7.19
N PRO A 84 -14.28 -0.25 8.14
CA PRO A 84 -15.57 0.38 8.46
C PRO A 84 -15.50 1.83 8.98
N TYR A 85 -14.34 2.25 9.47
CA TYR A 85 -14.14 3.54 10.15
C TYR A 85 -13.23 4.50 9.37
N ALA A 86 -12.71 4.06 8.22
CA ALA A 86 -11.73 4.81 7.43
C ALA A 86 -12.25 5.04 6.01
N ASP A 87 -11.97 6.22 5.47
CA ASP A 87 -12.15 6.50 4.04
C ASP A 87 -10.99 5.92 3.22
N GLU A 88 -9.79 5.86 3.82
CA GLU A 88 -8.64 5.18 3.25
C GLU A 88 -7.82 4.42 4.31
N VAL A 89 -7.27 3.27 3.91
CA VAL A 89 -6.34 2.48 4.72
C VAL A 89 -5.02 2.37 3.97
N ILE A 90 -3.93 2.73 4.65
CA ILE A 90 -2.58 2.70 4.11
C ILE A 90 -1.70 1.83 5.00
N VAL A 91 -1.20 0.73 4.42
CA VAL A 91 -0.23 -0.14 5.05
C VAL A 91 1.16 0.33 4.68
N VAL A 92 1.99 0.61 5.68
CA VAL A 92 3.40 0.95 5.49
C VAL A 92 4.23 -0.27 5.90
N ASP A 93 4.74 -0.99 4.91
CA ASP A 93 5.55 -2.19 5.12
C ASP A 93 7.03 -1.82 5.27
N GLY A 94 7.60 -2.14 6.42
CA GLY A 94 9.01 -1.98 6.75
C GLY A 94 9.90 -3.09 6.19
N HIS A 95 9.54 -3.59 5.00
CA HIS A 95 10.19 -4.70 4.31
C HIS A 95 10.10 -6.02 5.07
N SER A 96 8.87 -6.44 5.35
CA SER A 96 8.57 -7.75 5.90
C SER A 96 9.17 -8.86 5.02
N CYS A 97 9.65 -9.92 5.68
CA CYS A 97 10.21 -11.12 5.06
C CYS A 97 9.23 -12.30 5.06
N ASP A 98 8.04 -12.09 5.63
CA ASP A 98 6.93 -13.04 5.72
C ASP A 98 5.82 -12.66 4.71
N ARG A 99 4.60 -13.19 4.90
CA ARG A 99 3.47 -12.93 4.00
C ARG A 99 2.72 -11.62 4.26
N THR A 100 3.19 -10.76 5.17
CA THR A 100 2.49 -9.52 5.57
C THR A 100 2.09 -8.67 4.37
N ARG A 101 3.02 -8.45 3.44
CA ARG A 101 2.78 -7.62 2.25
C ARG A 101 1.77 -8.27 1.31
N GLU A 102 1.93 -9.56 1.02
CA GLU A 102 1.03 -10.32 0.16
C GLU A 102 -0.42 -10.27 0.68
N ILE A 103 -0.58 -10.44 2.00
CA ILE A 103 -1.88 -10.39 2.68
C ILE A 103 -2.49 -8.99 2.56
N ALA A 104 -1.72 -7.94 2.83
CA ALA A 104 -2.21 -6.56 2.73
C ALA A 104 -2.62 -6.20 1.29
N GLU A 105 -1.79 -6.53 0.29
CA GLU A 105 -2.11 -6.31 -1.13
C GLU A 105 -3.38 -7.06 -1.56
N GLY A 106 -3.61 -8.26 -1.00
CA GLY A 106 -4.82 -9.07 -1.25
C GLY A 106 -6.13 -8.44 -0.74
N LEU A 107 -6.06 -7.50 0.21
CA LEU A 107 -7.21 -6.78 0.76
C LEU A 107 -7.55 -5.49 0.01
N ALA A 108 -6.91 -5.24 -1.14
CA ALA A 108 -7.13 -4.07 -1.99
C ALA A 108 -6.92 -2.71 -1.29
N VAL A 109 -6.07 -2.68 -0.25
CA VAL A 109 -5.63 -1.45 0.42
C VAL A 109 -4.34 -0.92 -0.19
N LYS A 110 -4.01 0.34 0.09
CA LYS A 110 -2.77 0.95 -0.38
C LYS A 110 -1.60 0.43 0.44
N VAL A 111 -0.63 -0.21 -0.21
CA VAL A 111 0.61 -0.68 0.43
C VAL A 111 1.80 0.17 -0.04
N VAL A 112 2.60 0.64 0.91
CA VAL A 112 3.76 1.51 0.68
C VAL A 112 4.97 0.92 1.40
N LEU A 113 6.15 0.99 0.80
CA LEU A 113 7.40 0.58 1.44
C LEU A 113 8.07 1.75 2.14
N ASP A 114 8.53 1.54 3.36
CA ASP A 114 9.35 2.52 4.08
C ASP A 114 10.84 2.49 3.62
N HIS A 115 11.68 3.32 4.23
CA HIS A 115 13.11 3.32 3.96
C HIS A 115 13.96 2.49 4.94
N LYS A 116 13.37 1.52 5.64
CA LYS A 116 13.99 0.65 6.67
C LYS A 116 14.64 1.43 7.83
N LYS A 117 14.04 2.54 8.23
CA LYS A 117 14.56 3.40 9.31
C LYS A 117 13.75 3.32 10.60
N GLY A 118 12.88 2.32 10.69
CA GLY A 118 12.04 2.04 11.85
C GLY A 118 10.72 2.82 11.84
N LYS A 119 9.89 2.55 12.85
CA LYS A 119 8.49 3.03 12.93
C LYS A 119 8.34 4.54 12.72
N GLY A 120 9.19 5.35 13.36
CA GLY A 120 9.10 6.82 13.22
C GLY A 120 9.31 7.30 11.79
N GLU A 121 10.10 6.59 10.98
CA GLU A 121 10.26 6.91 9.56
C GLU A 121 9.07 6.42 8.74
N ALA A 122 8.54 5.23 9.00
CA ALA A 122 7.32 4.73 8.39
C ALA A 122 6.14 5.72 8.56
N LEU A 123 5.96 6.24 9.79
CA LEU A 123 4.95 7.27 10.08
C LEU A 123 5.18 8.56 9.29
N ARG A 124 6.42 9.08 9.27
CA ARG A 124 6.77 10.29 8.50
C ARG A 124 6.65 10.08 6.99
N HIS A 125 6.92 8.88 6.50
CA HIS A 125 6.79 8.54 5.09
C HIS A 125 5.32 8.49 4.69
N SER A 126 4.47 7.94 5.56
CA SER A 126 3.03 7.79 5.33
C SER A 126 2.32 9.12 5.04
N THR A 127 2.79 10.24 5.62
CA THR A 127 2.15 11.55 5.45
C THR A 127 2.17 12.06 4.01
N LYS A 128 3.03 11.51 3.15
CA LYS A 128 3.07 11.82 1.70
C LYS A 128 2.03 11.04 0.90
N HIS A 129 1.42 10.04 1.52
CA HIS A 129 0.54 9.07 0.88
C HIS A 129 -0.91 9.17 1.36
N VAL A 130 -1.13 9.80 2.51
CA VAL A 130 -2.47 10.10 3.05
C VAL A 130 -3.12 11.25 2.32
N SER A 131 -4.44 11.19 2.20
CA SER A 131 -5.31 12.21 1.61
C SER A 131 -6.38 12.73 2.57
N GLY A 132 -6.58 12.07 3.71
CA GLY A 132 -7.61 12.42 4.68
C GLY A 132 -7.26 13.60 5.58
N ASP A 133 -8.30 14.23 6.11
CA ASP A 133 -8.22 15.37 7.03
C ASP A 133 -7.70 14.95 8.42
N ILE A 134 -8.01 13.72 8.84
CA ILE A 134 -7.58 13.13 10.10
C ILE A 134 -6.75 11.88 9.81
N ILE A 135 -5.55 11.80 10.40
CA ILE A 135 -4.68 10.63 10.30
C ILE A 135 -4.73 9.88 11.62
N VAL A 136 -5.12 8.61 11.58
CA VAL A 136 -5.10 7.70 12.72
C VAL A 136 -4.03 6.65 12.50
N PHE A 137 -3.16 6.46 13.49
CA PHE A 137 -2.12 5.44 13.46
C PHE A 137 -2.57 4.23 14.28
N ILE A 138 -2.57 3.04 13.66
CA ILE A 138 -2.94 1.77 14.30
C ILE A 138 -1.79 0.79 14.10
N ASP A 139 -1.30 0.16 15.17
CA ASP A 139 -0.27 -0.87 15.04
C ASP A 139 -0.85 -2.21 14.57
N ALA A 140 -0.13 -2.90 13.68
CA ALA A 140 -0.56 -4.20 13.15
C ALA A 140 -0.38 -5.39 14.09
N ASP A 141 0.24 -5.21 15.26
CA ASP A 141 0.44 -6.28 16.26
C ASP A 141 -0.84 -6.62 17.05
N GLY A 142 -1.91 -5.85 16.86
CA GLY A 142 -3.18 -6.01 17.56
C GLY A 142 -3.23 -5.42 18.96
N SER A 143 -2.26 -4.56 19.32
CA SER A 143 -2.27 -3.80 20.58
C SER A 143 -3.37 -2.72 20.64
N HIS A 144 -3.88 -2.30 19.47
CA HIS A 144 -4.93 -1.31 19.35
C HIS A 144 -6.21 -1.94 18.80
N ASP A 145 -7.36 -1.51 19.31
CA ASP A 145 -8.66 -1.92 18.80
C ASP A 145 -9.14 -0.92 17.71
N PRO A 146 -9.36 -1.35 16.46
CA PRO A 146 -9.93 -0.50 15.43
C PRO A 146 -11.30 0.10 15.81
N GLU A 147 -12.06 -0.54 16.70
CA GLU A 147 -13.35 -0.02 17.18
C GLU A 147 -13.22 1.28 18.00
N ASP A 148 -12.01 1.64 18.44
CA ASP A 148 -11.76 2.91 19.13
C ASP A 148 -11.55 4.10 18.18
N ILE A 149 -11.38 3.86 16.87
CA ILE A 149 -11.18 4.94 15.87
C ILE A 149 -12.26 6.03 15.96
N PRO A 150 -13.58 5.72 16.03
CA PRO A 150 -14.61 6.74 16.17
C PRO A 150 -14.44 7.64 17.39
N LYS A 151 -13.99 7.09 18.52
CA LYS A 151 -13.78 7.86 19.76
C LYS A 151 -12.55 8.77 19.67
N LEU A 152 -11.53 8.37 18.91
CA LEU A 152 -10.30 9.14 18.71
C LEU A 152 -10.50 10.37 17.81
N VAL A 153 -11.50 10.32 16.93
CA VAL A 153 -11.80 11.40 15.98
C VAL A 153 -12.91 12.34 16.47
N GLU A 154 -13.47 12.10 17.66
CA GLU A 154 -14.41 13.01 18.32
C GLU A 154 -13.69 14.27 18.87
N PRO A 155 -14.31 15.47 18.78
CA PRO A 155 -13.72 16.73 19.27
C PRO A 155 -13.58 16.87 20.79
#